data_AF-X1CT04-F1
#
_entry.id   AF-X1CT04-F1
#
_cell.length_a   1.000
_cell.length_b   1.000
_cell.length_c   1.000
_cell.angle_alpha   90.00
_cell.angle_beta   90.00
_cell.angle_gamma   90.00
#
_symmetry.space_group_name_H-M   'P 1'
#
loop_
_entity.id
_entity.type
_entity.pdbx_description
1 polymer ?
#
loop_
_entity_poly.entity_id
_entity_poly.type
_entity_poly.pdbx_seq_one_letter_code
_entity_poly.pdbx_strand_id
1 'polypeptide(L)'
;MKITEKAMLVRLKISQWTARRFDFKATKQLIEDHGAKADSGRFNKLLVDNIEVKKYQHASSEARIFHYENTLPWGDDHERILPADNYLAYTQKMRELKSKFEKAYNEFIEEYPLLIEKAENDLSGLFSSKDYPTPYELREKFAFDII
;
A
#
# COMPACT_ATOMS: atom_id res chain seq x y z
N MET A 1 8.06 5.53 -40.16
CA MET A 1 7.64 4.52 -39.14
C MET A 1 6.96 5.23 -38.00
N LYS A 2 5.73 4.84 -37.61
CA LYS A 2 4.94 5.53 -36.57
C LYS A 2 5.16 4.88 -35.20
N ILE A 3 5.34 5.70 -34.17
CA ILE A 3 5.57 5.24 -32.78
C ILE A 3 4.36 4.46 -32.22
N THR A 4 3.16 4.78 -32.71
CA THR A 4 1.88 4.15 -32.34
C THR A 4 1.77 2.68 -32.77
N GLU A 5 2.59 2.22 -33.72
CA GLU A 5 2.64 0.80 -34.11
C GLU A 5 3.59 -0.01 -33.23
N LYS A 6 4.41 0.64 -32.39
CA LYS A 6 5.51 0.00 -31.65
C LYS A 6 5.42 0.13 -30.13
N ALA A 7 4.55 0.99 -29.61
CA ALA A 7 4.45 1.20 -28.18
C ALA A 7 3.06 1.68 -27.73
N MET A 8 2.73 1.36 -26.49
CA MET A 8 1.50 1.72 -25.81
C MET A 8 1.80 2.60 -24.59
N LEU A 9 0.87 3.47 -24.22
CA LEU A 9 0.91 4.10 -22.90
C LEU A 9 0.28 3.18 -21.87
N VAL A 10 0.89 3.14 -20.69
CA VAL A 10 0.41 2.36 -19.56
C VAL A 10 0.63 3.12 -18.26
N ARG A 11 -0.28 2.95 -17.31
CA ARG A 11 -0.20 3.51 -15.96
C ARG A 11 -0.52 2.43 -14.94
N LEU A 12 0.35 2.24 -13.94
CA LEU A 12 0.09 1.37 -12.80
C LEU A 12 -0.49 2.18 -11.63
N LYS A 13 -1.70 1.83 -11.20
CA LYS A 13 -2.33 2.42 -10.01
C LYS A 13 -2.47 1.33 -8.94
N ILE A 14 -1.76 1.51 -7.82
CA ILE A 14 -1.89 0.64 -6.66
C ILE A 14 -2.12 1.46 -5.39
N SER A 15 -3.24 1.21 -4.70
CA SER A 15 -3.51 1.71 -3.36
C SER A 15 -3.67 0.55 -2.39
N GLN A 16 -3.23 0.76 -1.15
CA GLN A 16 -3.32 -0.21 -0.07
C GLN A 16 -3.33 0.52 1.27
N TRP A 17 -3.98 -0.05 2.27
CA TRP A 17 -3.83 0.44 3.65
C TRP A 17 -2.43 0.09 4.18
N THR A 18 -1.88 0.90 5.08
CA THR A 18 -0.51 0.69 5.62
C THR A 18 -0.49 0.39 7.11
N ALA A 19 -1.68 0.31 7.74
CA ALA A 19 -1.89 0.07 9.16
C ALA A 19 -1.03 0.95 10.09
N ARG A 20 -0.78 2.19 9.68
CA ARG A 20 -0.06 3.19 10.50
C ARG A 20 -0.95 4.37 10.78
N ARG A 21 -0.94 4.81 12.04
CA ARG A 21 -1.65 6.00 12.47
C ARG A 21 -0.72 6.91 13.25
N PHE A 22 -0.72 8.18 12.87
CA PHE A 22 -0.09 9.23 13.66
C PHE A 22 -0.90 9.44 14.95
N ASP A 23 -0.24 9.31 16.10
CA ASP A 23 -0.86 9.53 17.40
C ASP A 23 -0.43 10.90 17.95
N PHE A 24 -1.32 11.88 17.83
CA PHE A 24 -1.05 13.24 18.27
C PHE A 24 -0.84 13.33 19.79
N LYS A 25 -1.61 12.56 20.57
CA LYS A 25 -1.55 12.60 22.03
C LYS A 25 -0.22 12.04 22.53
N ALA A 26 0.17 10.86 22.03
CA ALA A 26 1.45 10.24 22.38
C ALA A 26 2.64 11.09 21.92
N THR A 27 2.54 11.68 20.72
CA THR A 27 3.57 12.60 20.21
C THR A 27 3.73 13.82 21.12
N LYS A 28 2.63 14.46 21.50
CA LYS A 28 2.65 15.63 22.37
C LYS A 28 3.29 15.31 23.72
N GLN A 29 2.88 14.21 24.34
CA GLN A 29 3.44 13.76 25.61
C GLN A 29 4.95 13.52 25.50
N LEU A 30 5.41 12.79 24.46
CA LEU A 30 6.84 12.55 24.24
C LEU A 30 7.65 13.83 24.07
N ILE A 31 7.12 14.82 23.35
CA ILE A 31 7.79 16.11 23.14
C ILE A 31 7.90 16.89 24.46
N GLU A 32 6.81 16.95 25.23
CA GLU A 32 6.77 17.61 26.53
C GLU A 32 7.72 16.95 27.53
N ASP A 33 7.70 15.61 27.61
CA ASP A 33 8.54 14.81 28.51
C ASP A 33 10.04 15.01 28.24
N HIS A 34 10.42 15.27 26.99
CA HIS A 34 11.81 15.48 26.58
C HIS A 34 12.21 16.95 26.41
N GLY A 35 11.30 17.91 26.67
CA GLY A 35 11.56 19.34 26.45
C GLY A 35 11.93 19.68 25.00
N ALA A 36 11.46 18.88 24.04
CA ALA A 36 11.82 19.00 22.64
C ALA A 36 10.98 20.09 21.95
N LYS A 37 11.38 20.50 20.75
CA LYS A 37 10.60 21.48 19.96
C LYS A 37 9.32 20.81 19.44
N ALA A 38 8.22 21.55 19.36
CA ALA A 38 6.89 21.04 18.97
C ALA A 38 6.86 20.19 17.66
N ASP A 39 7.76 20.47 16.70
CA ASP A 39 7.83 19.76 15.41
C ASP A 39 9.08 18.88 15.27
N SER A 40 9.76 18.54 16.37
CA SER A 40 11.01 17.77 16.31
C SER A 40 10.78 16.26 16.15
N GLY A 41 9.55 15.77 16.25
CA GLY A 41 9.27 14.34 16.18
C GLY A 41 7.79 14.00 16.04
N ARG A 42 7.53 12.74 15.65
CA ARG A 42 6.17 12.18 15.60
C ARG A 42 6.17 10.71 15.98
N PHE A 43 5.18 10.30 16.75
CA PHE A 43 4.90 8.90 17.05
C PHE A 43 3.84 8.35 16.10
N ASN A 44 4.16 7.27 15.39
CA ASN A 44 3.22 6.56 14.53
C ASN A 44 3.05 5.15 15.09
N LYS A 45 1.86 4.83 15.57
CA LYS A 45 1.55 3.48 16.02
C LYS A 45 1.24 2.57 14.84
N LEU A 46 1.64 1.31 14.99
CA LEU A 46 1.22 0.23 14.12
C LEU A 46 -0.13 -0.27 14.64
N LEU A 47 -1.13 -0.27 13.77
CA LEU A 47 -2.49 -0.71 14.09
C LEU A 47 -2.63 -2.23 14.00
N VAL A 48 -1.85 -2.86 13.12
CA VAL A 48 -1.71 -4.32 13.08
C VAL A 48 -0.23 -4.67 12.93
N ASP A 49 0.12 -5.92 13.20
CA ASP A 49 1.48 -6.41 13.02
C ASP A 49 1.97 -6.16 11.58
N ASN A 50 3.21 -5.69 11.46
CA ASN A 50 3.83 -5.39 10.18
C ASN A 50 3.99 -6.65 9.32
N ILE A 51 4.05 -7.83 9.92
CA ILE A 51 4.09 -9.10 9.18
C ILE A 51 2.83 -9.27 8.33
N GLU A 52 1.66 -8.94 8.88
CA GLU A 52 0.37 -9.04 8.19
C GLU A 52 0.26 -8.06 7.03
N VAL A 53 0.71 -6.82 7.26
CA VAL A 53 0.75 -5.76 6.25
C VAL A 53 1.70 -6.12 5.10
N LYS A 54 2.82 -6.78 5.41
CA LYS A 54 3.82 -7.18 4.40
C LYS A 54 3.28 -8.19 3.38
N LYS A 55 2.29 -9.01 3.75
CA LYS A 55 1.70 -10.04 2.86
C LYS A 55 1.22 -9.41 1.53
N TYR A 56 0.46 -8.32 1.58
CA TYR A 56 0.00 -7.61 0.36
C TYR A 56 0.99 -6.55 -0.14
N GLN A 57 1.80 -5.93 0.74
CA GLN A 57 2.82 -4.96 0.30
C GLN A 57 3.90 -5.57 -0.60
N HIS A 58 4.22 -6.85 -0.40
CA HIS A 58 5.20 -7.54 -1.23
C HIS A 58 4.73 -7.58 -2.69
N ALA A 59 3.50 -8.02 -2.96
CA ALA A 59 2.94 -8.08 -4.32
C ALA A 59 2.88 -6.70 -4.98
N SER A 60 2.51 -5.65 -4.22
CA SER A 60 2.47 -4.29 -4.76
C SER A 60 3.86 -3.70 -5.02
N SER A 61 4.87 -4.11 -4.26
CA SER A 61 6.26 -3.72 -4.49
C SER A 61 6.86 -4.43 -5.71
N GLU A 62 6.64 -5.75 -5.82
CA GLU A 62 7.04 -6.56 -6.99
C GLU A 62 6.42 -6.00 -8.28
N ALA A 63 5.14 -5.60 -8.23
CA ALA A 63 4.47 -4.96 -9.38
C ALA A 63 5.07 -3.62 -9.77
N ARG A 64 5.42 -2.75 -8.82
CA ARG A 64 6.06 -1.47 -9.14
C ARG A 64 7.44 -1.67 -9.77
N ILE A 65 8.24 -2.59 -9.21
CA ILE A 65 9.56 -2.94 -9.76
C ILE A 65 9.43 -3.46 -11.19
N PHE A 66 8.59 -4.48 -11.39
CA PHE A 66 8.35 -5.06 -12.71
C PHE A 66 7.81 -4.01 -13.71
N HIS A 67 6.94 -3.11 -13.27
CA HIS A 67 6.44 -2.00 -14.09
C HIS A 67 7.59 -1.11 -14.58
N TYR A 68 8.46 -0.67 -13.67
CA TYR A 68 9.56 0.22 -14.01
C TYR A 68 10.62 -0.44 -14.89
N GLU A 69 10.88 -1.73 -14.71
CA GLU A 69 11.82 -2.50 -15.52
C GLU A 69 11.33 -2.73 -16.96
N ASN A 70 10.01 -2.78 -17.17
CA ASN A 70 9.41 -3.14 -18.45
C ASN A 70 8.85 -1.93 -19.24
N THR A 71 8.99 -0.72 -18.68
CA THR A 71 8.41 0.49 -19.28
C THR A 71 9.36 1.69 -19.14
N LEU A 72 9.29 2.61 -20.09
CA LEU A 72 10.09 3.84 -20.09
C LEU A 72 9.27 5.01 -19.50
N PRO A 73 9.89 5.94 -18.75
CA PRO A 73 9.18 7.09 -18.22
C PRO A 73 8.61 7.96 -19.35
N TRP A 74 7.36 8.42 -19.20
CA TRP A 74 6.72 9.30 -20.17
C TRP A 74 5.79 10.32 -19.51
N GLY A 75 5.98 11.61 -19.83
CA GLY A 75 5.16 12.69 -19.30
C GLY A 75 5.32 12.91 -17.78
N ASP A 76 4.45 13.76 -17.24
CA ASP A 76 4.49 14.19 -15.84
C ASP A 76 3.53 13.41 -14.92
N ASP A 77 2.56 12.69 -15.50
CA ASP A 77 1.41 12.09 -14.77
C ASP A 77 1.50 10.56 -14.62
N HIS A 78 2.69 10.06 -14.27
CA HIS A 78 2.99 8.64 -14.00
C HIS A 78 2.72 7.66 -15.15
N GLU A 79 2.44 8.16 -16.34
CA GLU A 79 2.34 7.36 -17.56
C GLU A 79 3.72 6.84 -17.97
N ARG A 80 3.72 5.68 -18.62
CA ARG A 80 4.95 5.05 -19.09
C ARG A 80 4.72 4.42 -20.45
N ILE A 81 5.78 4.38 -21.25
CA ILE A 81 5.77 3.72 -22.55
C ILE A 81 6.08 2.24 -22.36
N LEU A 82 5.18 1.39 -22.82
CA LEU A 82 5.33 -0.06 -22.91
C LEU A 82 5.60 -0.45 -24.38
N PRO A 83 6.74 -1.09 -24.70
CA PRO A 83 6.98 -1.65 -26.03
C PRO A 83 5.90 -2.68 -26.40
N ALA A 84 5.38 -2.60 -27.63
CA ALA A 84 4.28 -3.46 -28.09
C ALA A 84 4.67 -4.96 -28.05
N ASP A 85 5.93 -5.28 -28.38
CA ASP A 85 6.45 -6.65 -28.34
C ASP A 85 6.45 -7.25 -26.91
N ASN A 86 6.50 -6.39 -25.88
CA ASN A 86 6.48 -6.81 -24.47
C ASN A 86 5.07 -6.83 -23.86
N TYR A 87 4.03 -6.40 -24.60
CA TYR A 87 2.69 -6.21 -24.06
C TYR A 87 2.08 -7.48 -23.45
N LEU A 88 2.19 -8.61 -24.15
CA LEU A 88 1.60 -9.87 -23.68
C LEU A 88 2.27 -10.37 -22.39
N ALA A 89 3.60 -10.38 -22.35
CA ALA A 89 4.35 -10.79 -21.16
C ALA A 89 4.08 -9.87 -19.97
N TYR A 90 4.06 -8.55 -20.22
CA TYR A 90 3.76 -7.54 -19.22
C TYR A 90 2.36 -7.71 -18.62
N THR A 91 1.33 -7.81 -19.46
CA THR A 91 -0.06 -7.94 -18.99
C THR A 91 -0.30 -9.26 -18.25
N GLN A 92 0.31 -10.36 -18.70
CA GLN A 92 0.25 -11.63 -18.00
C GLN A 92 0.84 -11.54 -16.59
N LYS A 93 2.10 -11.08 -16.48
CA LYS A 93 2.78 -10.96 -15.18
C LYS A 93 2.05 -10.01 -14.23
N MET A 94 1.52 -8.90 -14.74
CA MET A 94 0.75 -7.98 -13.90
C MET A 94 -0.59 -8.56 -13.43
N ARG A 95 -1.26 -9.40 -14.24
CA ARG A 95 -2.47 -10.13 -13.80
C ARG A 95 -2.15 -11.12 -12.67
N GLU A 96 -1.02 -11.82 -12.77
CA GLU A 96 -0.54 -12.71 -11.70
C GLU A 96 -0.29 -11.93 -10.40
N LEU A 97 0.36 -10.77 -10.50
CA LEU A 97 0.64 -9.91 -9.35
C LEU A 97 -0.62 -9.31 -8.73
N LYS A 98 -1.59 -8.90 -9.57
CA LYS A 98 -2.91 -8.48 -9.13
C LYS A 98 -3.62 -9.59 -8.34
N SER A 99 -3.61 -10.81 -8.88
CA SER A 99 -4.20 -11.97 -8.20
C SER A 99 -3.53 -12.26 -6.86
N LYS A 100 -2.19 -12.21 -6.78
CA LYS A 100 -1.45 -12.35 -5.50
C LYS A 100 -1.83 -11.26 -4.50
N PHE A 101 -1.93 -10.02 -4.95
CA PHE A 101 -2.31 -8.88 -4.11
C PHE A 101 -3.73 -9.02 -3.56
N GLU A 102 -4.70 -9.35 -4.43
CA GLU A 102 -6.10 -9.55 -4.05
C GLU A 102 -6.27 -10.76 -3.12
N LYS A 103 -5.52 -11.84 -3.36
CA LYS A 103 -5.51 -13.00 -2.46
C LYS A 103 -4.99 -12.63 -1.07
N ALA A 104 -3.85 -11.93 -0.98
CA ALA A 104 -3.30 -11.50 0.29
C ALA A 104 -4.23 -10.52 1.04
N TYR A 105 -4.96 -9.67 0.31
CA TYR A 105 -6.01 -8.83 0.90
C TYR A 105 -7.17 -9.66 1.45
N ASN A 106 -7.63 -10.69 0.73
CA ASN A 106 -8.72 -11.55 1.19
C ASN A 106 -8.32 -12.34 2.45
N GLU A 107 -7.10 -12.88 2.49
CA GLU A 107 -6.57 -13.53 3.70
C GLU A 107 -6.49 -12.53 4.87
N PHE A 108 -6.01 -11.31 4.61
CA PHE A 108 -5.94 -10.25 5.61
C PHE A 108 -7.31 -9.85 6.17
N ILE A 109 -8.34 -9.71 5.32
CA ILE A 109 -9.66 -9.26 5.78
C ILE A 109 -10.39 -10.33 6.60
N GLU A 110 -10.13 -11.61 6.33
CA GLU A 110 -10.62 -12.72 7.14
C GLU A 110 -10.01 -12.71 8.55
N GLU A 111 -8.70 -12.42 8.66
CA GLU A 111 -7.99 -12.33 9.94
C GLU A 111 -8.23 -10.99 10.68
N TYR A 112 -8.73 -9.97 9.98
CA TYR A 112 -8.79 -8.59 10.49
C TYR A 112 -9.47 -8.42 11.86
N PRO A 113 -10.61 -9.07 12.18
CA PRO A 113 -11.21 -8.97 13.52
C PRO A 113 -10.27 -9.44 14.64
N LEU A 114 -9.57 -10.56 14.43
CA LEU A 114 -8.61 -11.10 15.40
C LEU A 114 -7.39 -10.20 15.54
N LEU A 115 -6.97 -9.55 14.44
CA LEU A 115 -5.87 -8.58 14.47
C LEU A 115 -6.23 -7.33 15.30
N ILE A 116 -7.49 -6.90 15.29
CA ILE A 116 -7.96 -5.80 16.14
C ILE A 116 -7.92 -6.21 17.62
N GLU A 117 -8.42 -7.40 17.96
CA GLU A 117 -8.37 -7.92 19.34
C GLU A 117 -6.93 -8.05 19.85
N LYS A 118 -6.01 -8.54 19.01
CA LYS A 118 -4.59 -8.57 19.35
C LYS A 118 -4.03 -7.17 19.56
N ALA A 119 -4.37 -6.23 18.68
CA ALA A 119 -3.89 -4.85 18.77
C ALA A 119 -4.44 -4.09 19.99
N GLU A 120 -5.63 -4.44 20.49
CA GLU A 120 -6.15 -3.91 21.75
C GLU A 120 -5.23 -4.25 22.94
N ASN A 121 -4.74 -5.49 22.97
CA ASN A 121 -3.76 -5.93 23.97
C ASN A 121 -2.39 -5.27 23.76
N ASP A 122 -1.87 -5.33 22.53
CA ASP A 122 -0.51 -4.86 22.21
C ASP A 122 -0.36 -3.33 22.38
N LEU A 123 -1.37 -2.55 21.99
CA LEU A 123 -1.33 -1.09 22.10
C LEU A 123 -1.80 -0.59 23.47
N SER A 124 -2.58 -1.38 24.22
CA SER A 124 -3.07 -1.02 25.54
C SER A 124 -3.67 0.41 25.56
N GLY A 125 -3.10 1.35 26.34
CA GLY A 125 -3.58 2.73 26.43
C GLY A 125 -3.45 3.57 25.15
N LEU A 126 -2.76 3.07 24.12
CA LEU A 126 -2.64 3.69 22.80
C LEU A 126 -3.70 3.16 21.82
N PHE A 127 -4.46 2.13 22.20
CA PHE A 127 -5.52 1.58 21.34
C PHE A 127 -6.65 2.59 21.15
N SER A 128 -7.13 2.70 19.91
CA SER A 128 -8.37 3.40 19.61
C SER A 128 -9.10 2.67 18.50
N SER A 129 -10.31 2.19 18.78
CA SER A 129 -11.15 1.51 17.79
C SER A 129 -11.46 2.37 16.57
N LYS A 130 -11.46 3.71 16.72
CA LYS A 130 -11.69 4.67 15.63
C LYS A 130 -10.54 4.74 14.61
N ASP A 131 -9.37 4.24 14.94
CA ASP A 131 -8.23 4.21 14.02
C ASP A 131 -8.33 3.05 13.00
N TYR A 132 -9.26 2.10 13.24
CA TYR A 132 -9.47 0.92 12.42
C TYR A 132 -10.61 1.15 11.42
N PRO A 133 -10.33 1.15 10.11
CA PRO A 133 -11.39 1.18 9.09
C PRO A 133 -12.26 -0.07 9.18
N THR A 134 -13.53 0.08 8.82
CA THR A 134 -14.45 -1.06 8.60
C THR A 134 -14.00 -1.91 7.41
N PRO A 135 -14.45 -3.17 7.30
CA PRO A 135 -14.14 -4.00 6.13
C PRO A 135 -14.52 -3.36 4.79
N TYR A 136 -15.61 -2.60 4.75
CA TYR A 136 -16.03 -1.85 3.57
C TYR A 136 -15.04 -0.72 3.23
N GLU A 137 -14.67 0.11 4.22
CA GLU A 137 -13.68 1.17 4.03
C GLU A 137 -12.28 0.64 3.71
N LEU A 138 -11.93 -0.55 4.22
CA LEU A 138 -10.72 -1.24 3.82
C LEU A 138 -10.78 -1.57 2.34
N ARG A 139 -11.87 -2.17 1.84
CA ARG A 139 -11.97 -2.52 0.42
C ARG A 139 -11.68 -1.33 -0.50
N GLU A 140 -12.24 -0.16 -0.19
CA GLU A 140 -12.01 1.09 -0.95
C GLU A 140 -10.56 1.58 -0.94
N LYS A 141 -9.77 1.18 0.07
CA LYS A 141 -8.34 1.53 0.16
C LYS A 141 -7.45 0.60 -0.68
N PHE A 142 -7.97 -0.54 -1.14
CA PHE A 142 -7.22 -1.52 -1.92
C PHE A 142 -7.63 -1.46 -3.38
N ALA A 143 -6.68 -1.06 -4.24
CA ALA A 143 -6.87 -1.07 -5.68
C ALA A 143 -5.56 -1.51 -6.35
N PHE A 144 -5.69 -2.27 -7.43
CA PHE A 144 -4.58 -2.66 -8.28
C PHE A 144 -5.09 -2.64 -9.71
N ASP A 145 -4.74 -1.61 -10.47
CA ASP A 145 -5.21 -1.42 -11.82
C ASP A 145 -4.06 -1.03 -12.76
N ILE A 146 -4.19 -1.52 -13.98
CA ILE A 146 -3.33 -1.16 -15.11
C ILE A 146 -4.27 -0.45 -16.07
N ILE A 147 -3.95 0.80 -16.37
CA ILE A 147 -4.72 1.68 -17.27
C ILE A 147 -3.90 1.92 -18.53
#